data_AF-A0A2W7B722-F1
#
_entry.id   AF-A0A2W7B722-F1
#
_cell.length_a   1.000
_cell.length_b   1.000
_cell.length_c   1.000
_cell.angle_alpha   90.00
_cell.angle_beta   90.00
_cell.angle_gamma   90.00
#
_symmetry.space_group_name_H-M   'P 1'
#
loop_
_entity.id
_entity.type
_entity.pdbx_description
1 polymer ?
#
loop_
_entity_poly.entity_id
_entity_poly.type
_entity_poly.pdbx_seq_one_letter_code
_entity_poly.pdbx_strand_id
1 'polypeptide(L)'
;MLQLIPWFLHIIDPILIPLCFCFAWSFLFLLGWTLWQGIKDTATRSRQMHQIPCTRCQFFTNTHYLKCTVRPSIANTEQAIYCSDYYCQD
;
A
#
# COMPACT_ATOMS: atom_id res chain seq x y z
N MET A 1 46.31 -30.42 1.82
CA MET A 1 45.51 -29.21 1.52
C MET A 1 44.01 -29.51 1.46
N LEU A 2 43.55 -30.60 0.83
CA LEU A 2 42.11 -30.91 0.67
C LEU A 2 41.43 -31.66 1.85
N GLN A 3 42.19 -32.21 2.80
CA GLN A 3 41.66 -33.03 3.90
C GLN A 3 41.11 -32.24 5.11
N LEU A 4 41.37 -30.92 5.18
CA LEU A 4 40.88 -30.04 6.24
C LEU A 4 39.43 -29.55 6.01
N ILE A 5 38.98 -29.61 4.75
CA ILE A 5 37.68 -29.11 4.30
C ILE A 5 36.49 -29.86 4.93
N PRO A 6 36.45 -31.20 4.97
CA PRO A 6 35.30 -31.91 5.56
C PRO A 6 35.21 -31.75 7.08
N TRP A 7 36.34 -31.57 7.77
CA TRP A 7 36.37 -31.32 9.21
C TRP A 7 35.81 -29.93 9.55
N PHE A 8 36.13 -28.93 8.72
CA PHE A 8 35.58 -27.57 8.86
C PHE A 8 34.08 -27.52 8.55
N LEU A 9 33.63 -28.24 7.52
CA LEU A 9 32.21 -28.29 7.14
C LEU A 9 31.34 -28.92 8.24
N HIS A 10 31.79 -30.02 8.86
CA HIS A 10 31.06 -30.68 9.96
C HIS A 10 30.83 -29.73 11.16
N ILE A 11 31.72 -28.78 11.41
CA ILE A 11 31.56 -27.79 12.48
C ILE A 11 30.57 -26.68 12.09
N ILE A 12 30.47 -26.36 10.79
CA ILE A 12 29.64 -25.26 10.25
C ILE A 12 28.21 -25.71 9.95
N ASP A 13 28.01 -26.93 9.46
CA ASP A 13 26.71 -27.52 9.12
C ASP A 13 25.63 -27.34 10.21
N PRO A 14 25.88 -27.60 11.51
CA PRO A 14 24.85 -27.45 12.53
C PRO A 14 24.41 -26.00 12.77
N ILE A 15 25.22 -25.02 12.36
CA ILE A 15 24.90 -23.59 12.49
C ILE A 15 24.27 -23.06 11.18
N LEU A 16 24.68 -23.61 10.03
CA LEU A 16 24.19 -23.18 8.73
C LEU A 16 22.71 -23.51 8.52
N ILE A 17 22.25 -24.67 9.01
CA ILE A 17 20.85 -25.11 8.92
C ILE A 17 19.87 -24.15 9.63
N PRO A 18 20.02 -23.84 10.93
CA PRO A 18 19.11 -22.92 11.62
C PRO A 18 19.20 -21.51 11.05
N LEU A 19 20.40 -21.08 10.64
CA LEU A 19 20.60 -19.77 10.02
C LEU A 19 19.82 -19.65 8.71
N CYS A 20 19.93 -20.66 7.82
CA CYS A 20 19.21 -20.70 6.56
C CYS A 20 17.68 -20.71 6.78
N PHE A 21 17.22 -21.48 7.78
CA PHE A 21 15.81 -21.51 8.15
C PHE A 21 15.32 -20.13 8.61
N CYS A 22 16.05 -19.45 9.49
CA CYS A 22 15.72 -18.09 9.92
C CYS A 22 15.64 -17.11 8.74
N PHE A 23 16.60 -17.15 7.82
CA PHE A 23 16.59 -16.28 6.63
C PHE A 23 15.41 -16.58 5.71
N ALA A 24 15.13 -17.85 5.44
CA ALA A 24 13.99 -18.25 4.61
C ALA A 24 12.67 -17.76 5.20
N TRP A 25 12.46 -17.96 6.50
CA TRP A 25 11.27 -17.48 7.20
C TRP A 25 11.18 -15.96 7.23
N SER A 26 12.29 -15.26 7.52
CA SER A 26 12.33 -13.81 7.47
C SER A 26 11.94 -13.27 6.09
N PHE A 27 12.41 -13.91 5.02
CA PHE A 27 12.09 -13.50 3.66
C PHE A 27 10.60 -13.72 3.34
N LEU A 28 10.04 -14.88 3.73
CA LEU A 28 8.61 -15.14 3.60
C LEU A 28 7.76 -14.15 4.39
N PHE A 29 8.16 -13.81 5.62
CA PHE A 29 7.48 -12.79 6.43
C PHE A 29 7.54 -11.41 5.78
N LEU A 30 8.72 -11.00 5.26
CA LEU A 30 8.86 -9.73 4.57
C LEU A 30 7.99 -9.65 3.32
N LEU A 31 7.94 -10.72 2.51
CA LEU A 31 7.06 -10.79 1.34
C LEU A 31 5.58 -10.72 1.72
N GLY A 32 5.17 -11.44 2.77
CA GLY A 32 3.81 -11.35 3.30
C GLY A 32 3.48 -9.95 3.82
N TRP A 33 4.43 -9.31 4.48
CA TRP A 33 4.28 -7.97 5.04
C TRP A 33 4.13 -6.89 3.97
N THR A 34 4.93 -6.94 2.89
CA THR A 34 4.82 -5.99 1.78
C THR A 34 3.49 -6.13 1.04
N LEU A 35 3.02 -7.36 0.82
CA LEU A 35 1.68 -7.62 0.28
C LEU A 35 0.58 -7.07 1.20
N TRP A 36 0.70 -7.30 2.50
CA TRP A 36 -0.27 -6.81 3.48
C TRP A 36 -0.30 -5.28 3.56
N GLN A 37 0.87 -4.63 3.52
CA GLN A 37 0.96 -3.17 3.47
C GLN A 37 0.33 -2.62 2.19
N GLY A 38 0.58 -3.22 1.03
CA GLY A 38 -0.04 -2.80 -0.23
C GLY A 38 -1.56 -2.97 -0.24
N ILE A 39 -2.09 -4.05 0.35
CA ILE A 39 -3.54 -4.24 0.51
C ILE A 39 -4.12 -3.22 1.49
N LYS A 40 -3.45 -2.98 2.63
CA LYS A 40 -3.88 -1.96 3.59
C LYS A 40 -3.88 -0.57 2.98
N ASP A 41 -2.83 -0.18 2.27
CA ASP A 41 -2.73 1.11 1.58
C ASP A 41 -3.79 1.26 0.49
N THR A 42 -4.07 0.19 -0.23
CA THR A 42 -5.16 0.17 -1.22
C THR A 42 -6.53 0.27 -0.53
N ALA A 43 -6.70 -0.36 0.63
CA ALA A 43 -7.94 -0.32 1.40
C ALA A 43 -8.17 1.05 2.07
N THR A 44 -7.13 1.72 2.59
CA THR A 44 -7.22 3.10 3.07
C THR A 44 -7.45 4.07 1.94
N ARG A 45 -6.78 3.91 0.79
CA ARG A 45 -7.00 4.75 -0.40
C ARG A 45 -8.38 4.53 -1.02
N SER A 46 -8.91 3.31 -0.98
CA SER A 46 -10.28 2.97 -1.36
C SER A 46 -11.32 3.59 -0.42
N ARG A 47 -11.10 3.51 0.90
CA ARG A 47 -11.96 4.18 1.89
C ARG A 47 -11.94 5.71 1.71
N GLN A 48 -10.79 6.29 1.40
CA GLN A 48 -10.69 7.72 1.07
C GLN A 48 -11.49 8.06 -0.19
N MET A 49 -11.43 7.24 -1.24
CA MET A 49 -12.23 7.48 -2.45
C MET A 49 -13.74 7.37 -2.23
N HIS A 50 -14.20 6.48 -1.33
CA HIS A 50 -15.62 6.38 -0.97
C HIS A 50 -16.08 7.51 -0.02
N GLN A 51 -15.16 8.22 0.63
CA GLN A 51 -15.45 9.38 1.46
C GLN A 51 -15.47 10.70 0.69
N ILE A 52 -15.07 10.73 -0.59
CA ILE A 52 -15.10 11.96 -1.38
C ILE A 52 -16.56 12.25 -1.78
N PRO A 53 -17.17 13.34 -1.28
CA PRO A 53 -18.57 13.64 -1.55
C PRO A 53 -18.80 14.28 -2.93
N CYS A 54 -17.73 14.46 -3.74
CA CYS A 54 -17.79 15.15 -5.04
C CYS A 54 -18.80 14.54 -6.00
N THR A 55 -18.97 13.21 -6.02
CA THR A 55 -19.94 12.55 -6.93
C THR A 55 -21.40 12.86 -6.60
N ARG A 56 -21.70 13.37 -5.40
CA ARG A 56 -23.05 13.79 -4.99
C ARG A 56 -23.21 15.31 -4.87
N CYS A 57 -22.21 16.06 -5.32
CA CYS A 57 -22.20 17.51 -5.24
C CYS A 57 -22.88 18.15 -6.45
N GLN A 58 -23.71 19.18 -6.24
CA GLN A 58 -24.42 19.89 -7.30
C GLN A 58 -23.49 20.52 -8.37
N PHE A 59 -22.27 20.86 -7.98
CA PHE A 59 -21.29 21.51 -8.84
C PHE A 59 -20.40 20.52 -9.61
N PHE A 60 -20.66 19.22 -9.50
CA PHE A 60 -19.89 18.17 -10.16
C PHE A 60 -20.38 17.94 -11.59
N THR A 61 -19.60 18.42 -12.56
CA THR A 61 -19.94 18.32 -13.98
C THR A 61 -19.50 17.01 -14.63
N ASN A 62 -18.83 16.10 -13.92
CA ASN A 62 -18.33 14.81 -14.42
C ASN A 62 -17.62 14.87 -15.80
N THR A 63 -17.02 16.01 -16.14
CA THR A 63 -16.28 16.17 -17.40
C THR A 63 -14.78 16.13 -17.15
N HIS A 64 -14.02 15.55 -18.07
CA HIS A 64 -12.56 15.41 -17.96
C HIS A 64 -11.83 16.76 -17.90
N TYR A 65 -12.44 17.80 -18.47
CA TYR A 65 -11.93 19.17 -18.52
C TYR A 65 -12.34 20.01 -17.31
N LEU A 66 -13.51 19.75 -16.72
CA LEU A 66 -14.00 20.50 -15.56
C LEU A 66 -14.74 19.59 -14.57
N LYS A 67 -13.98 19.00 -13.65
CA LYS A 67 -14.51 18.08 -12.63
C LYS A 67 -15.47 18.78 -11.65
N CYS A 68 -15.18 20.03 -11.27
CA CYS A 68 -16.02 20.87 -10.41
C CYS A 68 -15.98 22.31 -10.91
N THR A 69 -17.13 23.00 -10.95
CA THR A 69 -17.23 24.38 -11.44
C THR A 69 -16.68 25.42 -10.46
N VAL A 70 -16.74 25.16 -9.15
CA VAL A 70 -16.28 26.10 -8.11
C VAL A 70 -14.80 25.92 -7.83
N ARG A 71 -14.35 24.67 -7.66
CA ARG A 71 -12.96 24.35 -7.30
C ARG A 71 -12.42 23.16 -8.11
N PRO A 72 -12.00 23.38 -9.38
CA PRO A 72 -11.54 22.31 -10.25
C PRO A 72 -10.22 21.67 -9.79
N SER A 73 -9.37 22.39 -9.05
CA SER A 73 -8.06 21.92 -8.59
C SER A 73 -8.11 20.87 -7.48
N ILE A 74 -9.15 20.90 -6.64
CA ILE A 74 -9.30 19.98 -5.50
C ILE A 74 -10.31 18.85 -5.77
N ALA A 75 -11.00 18.87 -6.91
CA ALA A 75 -12.04 17.91 -7.23
C ALA A 75 -11.51 16.47 -7.34
N ASN A 76 -12.23 15.50 -6.75
CA ASN A 76 -11.84 14.08 -6.67
C ASN A 76 -10.48 13.81 -6.00
N THR A 77 -10.07 14.67 -5.06
CA THR A 77 -8.90 14.44 -4.20
C THR A 77 -9.30 14.37 -2.73
N GLU A 78 -8.39 13.92 -1.86
CA GLU A 78 -8.62 13.88 -0.40
C GLU A 78 -8.94 15.27 0.19
N GLN A 79 -8.50 16.35 -0.47
CA GLN A 79 -8.79 17.72 -0.04
C GLN A 79 -10.28 18.08 -0.22
N ALA A 80 -11.01 17.37 -1.09
CA ALA A 80 -12.44 17.58 -1.28
C ALA A 80 -13.32 16.90 -0.21
N ILE A 81 -12.75 16.07 0.68
CA ILE A 81 -13.49 15.45 1.78
C ILE A 81 -14.10 16.52 2.71
N TYR A 82 -13.39 17.64 2.90
CA TYR A 82 -13.83 18.78 3.72
C TYR A 82 -14.20 20.01 2.87
N CYS A 83 -14.72 19.80 1.66
CA CYS A 83 -15.09 20.91 0.79
C CYS A 83 -16.20 21.76 1.45
N SER A 84 -15.92 23.04 1.72
CA SER A 84 -16.88 24.01 2.27
C SER A 84 -18.05 24.29 1.34
N ASP A 85 -17.82 24.10 0.05
CA ASP A 85 -18.75 24.44 -1.03
C ASP A 85 -19.59 23.22 -1.44
N TYR A 86 -19.54 22.14 -0.66
CA TYR A 86 -20.32 20.93 -0.89
C TYR A 86 -21.81 21.18 -0.61
N TYR A 87 -22.62 20.99 -1.65
CA TYR A 87 -24.08 20.92 -1.54
C TYR A 87 -24.54 19.59 -2.13
N CYS A 88 -25.20 18.76 -1.30
CA CYS A 88 -25.88 17.56 -1.77
C CYS A 88 -26.91 17.94 -2.84
N GLN A 89 -26.91 17.22 -3.96
CA GLN A 89 -28.02 17.27 -4.91
C GLN A 89 -28.93 16.06 -4.64
N ASP A 90 -30.20 16.33 -4.30
CA ASP A 90 -31.25 15.32 -4.07
C ASP A 90 -31.68 14.62 -5.38
#